data_AF-A0A932B1A2-F1
#
_entry.id   AF-A0A932B1A2-F1
#
_cell.length_a   1.000
_cell.length_b   1.000
_cell.length_c   1.000
_cell.angle_alpha   90.00
_cell.angle_beta   90.00
_cell.angle_gamma   90.00
#
_symmetry.space_group_name_H-M   'P 1'
#
loop_
_entity.id
_entity.type
_entity.pdbx_description
1 polymer ?
#
loop_
_entity_poly.entity_id
_entity_poly.type
_entity_poly.pdbx_seq_one_letter_code
_entity_poly.pdbx_strand_id
1 'polypeptide(L)'
;MKQVTVMAACAALLSIPALSQAQSTATRYPVVLMHGLYGYDNVLGSDYFYGIVNDLKRNGAVVLVPQVSAVNSNEVRGEQLLKLLRQYKATYGYSKFNLIGHSQGGTTVRYIFDADSSLVASISSVGTPHGGTPVADIGLASGGGVWTSPIGWLLGGITGNVSQQNATAALSSLSTAGARLFNSRHPAGAPTSTCGSGAAMVSGVPFYSVGSTSVSTNVLDYSDALLALTSVDFAGGANDGVVGRCSTHWGTVLKDNFRWNHLDQVNQANGLRGILSEDPVAFFRTHVNRLKNQGL
;
A
#
# COMPACT_ATOMS: atom_id res chain seq x y z
N MET A 1 -4.11 52.22 -63.66
CA MET A 1 -3.34 51.75 -62.49
C MET A 1 -4.25 50.84 -61.66
N LYS A 2 -3.75 49.64 -61.31
CA LYS A 2 -4.51 48.44 -60.93
C LYS A 2 -5.23 48.61 -59.58
N GLN A 3 -6.53 48.30 -59.52
CA GLN A 3 -7.24 48.10 -58.25
C GLN A 3 -6.92 46.69 -57.74
N VAL A 4 -6.37 46.62 -56.52
CA VAL A 4 -6.07 45.37 -55.81
C VAL A 4 -7.28 45.04 -54.94
N THR A 5 -8.01 43.98 -55.29
CA THR A 5 -9.08 43.42 -54.45
C THR A 5 -8.44 42.51 -53.41
N VAL A 6 -8.48 42.91 -52.14
CA VAL A 6 -8.05 42.08 -51.01
C VAL A 6 -9.23 41.19 -50.61
N MET A 7 -9.16 39.90 -50.91
CA MET A 7 -10.07 38.89 -50.35
C MET A 7 -9.60 38.56 -48.93
N ALA A 8 -10.41 38.89 -47.93
CA ALA A 8 -10.21 38.43 -46.56
C ALA A 8 -10.66 36.96 -46.44
N ALA A 9 -9.71 36.06 -46.23
CA ALA A 9 -9.99 34.66 -45.92
C ALA A 9 -10.34 34.53 -44.42
N CYS A 10 -11.61 34.28 -44.11
CA CYS A 10 -12.05 33.87 -42.77
C CYS A 10 -11.57 32.44 -42.51
N ALA A 11 -10.53 32.27 -41.70
CA ALA A 11 -10.14 30.97 -41.17
C ALA A 11 -11.10 30.59 -40.03
N ALA A 12 -12.02 29.65 -40.29
CA ALA A 12 -12.83 29.04 -39.24
C ALA A 12 -11.93 28.14 -38.39
N LEU A 13 -11.64 28.56 -37.16
CA LEU A 13 -11.00 27.73 -36.14
C LEU A 13 -11.96 26.61 -35.75
N LEU A 14 -11.71 25.40 -36.25
CA LEU A 14 -12.35 24.18 -35.77
C LEU A 14 -11.84 23.90 -34.36
N SER A 15 -12.66 24.18 -33.36
CA SER A 15 -12.43 23.79 -31.97
C SER A 15 -12.39 22.26 -31.89
N ILE A 16 -11.20 21.68 -31.78
CA ILE A 16 -11.06 20.26 -31.45
C ILE A 16 -11.61 20.10 -30.03
N PRO A 17 -12.66 19.29 -29.79
CA PRO A 17 -13.11 19.04 -28.44
C PRO A 17 -11.95 18.39 -27.67
N ALA A 18 -11.57 18.99 -26.55
CA ALA A 18 -10.61 18.39 -25.65
C ALA A 18 -11.08 16.97 -25.34
N LEU A 19 -10.29 15.95 -25.69
CA LEU A 19 -10.54 14.59 -25.23
C LEU A 19 -10.68 14.67 -23.71
N SER A 20 -11.87 14.37 -23.19
CA SER A 20 -12.09 14.17 -21.77
C SER A 20 -11.02 13.20 -21.28
N GLN A 21 -10.17 13.67 -20.38
CA GLN A 21 -9.12 12.83 -19.80
C GLN A 21 -9.84 11.64 -19.16
N ALA A 22 -9.68 10.45 -19.74
CA ALA A 22 -10.42 9.27 -19.32
C ALA A 22 -10.24 9.11 -17.81
N GLN A 23 -11.34 9.21 -17.05
CA GLN A 23 -11.35 9.07 -15.60
C GLN A 23 -11.11 7.61 -15.22
N SER A 24 -9.89 7.13 -15.48
CA SER A 24 -9.52 5.73 -15.43
C SER A 24 -9.61 5.16 -14.02
N THR A 25 -9.59 5.99 -12.98
CA THR A 25 -9.64 5.58 -11.58
C THR A 25 -10.90 6.03 -10.84
N ALA A 26 -11.92 6.56 -11.53
CA ALA A 26 -13.20 6.92 -10.93
C ALA A 26 -14.02 5.69 -10.52
N THR A 27 -13.69 5.12 -9.35
CA THR A 27 -14.43 4.04 -8.68
C THR A 27 -15.74 4.54 -8.08
N ARG A 28 -16.70 3.63 -7.91
CA ARG A 28 -17.98 3.90 -7.22
C ARG A 28 -17.77 4.23 -5.75
N TYR A 29 -16.85 3.55 -5.09
CA TYR A 29 -16.49 3.74 -3.69
C TYR A 29 -15.13 4.43 -3.56
N PRO A 30 -14.95 5.31 -2.57
CA PRO A 30 -13.65 5.96 -2.32
C PRO A 30 -12.55 4.94 -2.07
N VAL A 31 -11.35 5.25 -2.56
CA VAL A 31 -10.12 4.49 -2.30
C VAL A 31 -9.50 4.98 -0.99
N VAL A 32 -9.22 4.06 -0.08
CA VAL A 32 -8.52 4.32 1.18
C VAL A 32 -7.13 3.72 1.09
N LEU A 33 -6.09 4.56 1.16
CA LEU A 33 -4.71 4.12 1.20
C LEU A 33 -4.22 4.10 2.65
N MET A 34 -3.92 2.90 3.15
CA MET A 34 -3.49 2.69 4.53
C MET A 34 -1.99 2.39 4.59
N HIS A 35 -1.26 3.25 5.30
CA HIS A 35 0.19 3.16 5.45
C HIS A 35 0.63 1.97 6.31
N GLY A 36 1.89 1.59 6.21
CA GLY A 36 2.53 0.55 7.01
C GLY A 36 3.01 1.02 8.38
N LEU A 37 3.92 0.26 8.98
CA LEU A 37 4.65 0.67 10.18
C LEU A 37 5.44 1.96 9.87
N TYR A 38 5.50 2.89 10.82
CA TYR A 38 6.11 4.22 10.66
C TYR A 38 5.52 5.08 9.55
N GLY A 39 4.29 4.79 9.11
CA GLY A 39 3.66 5.67 8.15
C GLY A 39 3.42 7.06 8.71
N TYR A 40 3.50 8.02 7.80
CA TYR A 40 3.36 9.45 8.02
C TYR A 40 2.47 10.01 6.91
N ASP A 41 1.98 11.23 7.09
CA ASP A 41 1.26 11.96 6.06
C ASP A 41 2.23 12.59 5.06
N ASN A 42 3.09 13.50 5.54
CA ASN A 42 4.07 14.21 4.75
C ASN A 42 5.27 14.60 5.62
N VAL A 43 6.48 14.25 5.17
CA VAL A 43 7.71 14.69 5.81
C VAL A 43 8.54 15.43 4.78
N LEU A 44 8.76 16.73 5.02
CA LEU A 44 9.56 17.61 4.16
C LEU A 44 9.11 17.61 2.67
N GLY A 45 7.80 17.47 2.42
CA GLY A 45 7.25 17.44 1.05
C GLY A 45 7.17 16.05 0.42
N SER A 46 7.59 14.99 1.11
CA SER A 46 7.44 13.59 0.65
C SER A 46 6.24 12.93 1.32
N ASP A 47 5.26 12.49 0.52
CA ASP A 47 4.12 11.69 0.98
C ASP A 47 4.50 10.21 1.07
N TYR A 48 3.96 9.47 2.05
CA TYR A 48 4.20 8.01 2.15
C TYR A 48 3.90 7.26 0.84
N PHE A 49 2.77 7.57 0.20
CA PHE A 49 2.39 7.05 -1.11
C PHE A 49 2.83 8.02 -2.22
N TYR A 50 4.14 8.10 -2.45
CA TYR A 50 4.77 9.18 -3.21
C TYR A 50 4.30 9.24 -4.67
N GLY A 51 3.62 10.33 -5.04
CA GLY A 51 3.05 10.54 -6.38
C GLY A 51 1.80 9.71 -6.70
N ILE A 52 1.50 8.66 -5.92
CA ILE A 52 0.35 7.76 -6.12
C ILE A 52 -0.96 8.49 -5.85
N VAL A 53 -1.08 9.20 -4.71
CA VAL A 53 -2.32 9.90 -4.33
C VAL A 53 -2.73 10.90 -5.40
N ASN A 54 -1.77 11.71 -5.85
CA ASN A 54 -1.99 12.74 -6.85
C ASN A 54 -2.35 12.13 -8.21
N ASP A 55 -1.71 11.03 -8.59
CA ASP A 55 -2.03 10.34 -9.84
C ASP A 55 -3.45 9.74 -9.84
N LEU A 56 -3.83 9.07 -8.76
CA LEU A 56 -5.16 8.51 -8.60
C LEU A 56 -6.24 9.61 -8.63
N LYS A 57 -6.03 10.72 -7.93
CA LYS A 57 -6.96 11.87 -7.92
C LYS A 57 -7.08 12.51 -9.30
N ARG A 58 -5.96 12.74 -10.01
CA ARG A 58 -5.97 13.28 -11.39
C ARG A 58 -6.74 12.39 -12.37
N ASN A 59 -6.80 11.09 -12.10
CA ASN A 59 -7.53 10.12 -12.92
C ASN A 59 -8.98 9.87 -12.45
N GLY A 60 -9.47 10.62 -11.47
CA GLY A 60 -10.89 10.65 -11.08
C GLY A 60 -11.25 9.90 -9.79
N ALA A 61 -10.29 9.27 -9.10
CA ALA A 61 -10.57 8.62 -7.82
C ALA A 61 -10.81 9.64 -6.70
N VAL A 62 -11.77 9.35 -5.82
CA VAL A 62 -11.78 9.92 -4.47
C VAL A 62 -10.81 9.12 -3.62
N VAL A 63 -9.75 9.77 -3.12
CA VAL A 63 -8.68 9.10 -2.35
C VAL A 63 -8.58 9.68 -0.95
N LEU A 64 -8.69 8.80 0.04
CA LEU A 64 -8.57 9.07 1.48
C LEU A 64 -7.27 8.43 2.00
N VAL A 65 -6.50 9.15 2.81
CA VAL A 65 -5.24 8.67 3.40
C VAL A 65 -5.31 8.85 4.91
N PRO A 66 -6.06 7.97 5.61
CA PRO A 66 -6.22 8.06 7.06
C PRO A 66 -4.88 7.87 7.79
N GLN A 67 -4.75 8.54 8.94
CA GLN A 67 -3.61 8.40 9.84
C GLN A 67 -4.00 7.56 11.04
N VAL A 68 -3.25 6.49 11.28
CA VAL A 68 -3.35 5.65 12.47
C VAL A 68 -2.01 5.63 13.19
N SER A 69 -1.94 5.03 14.37
CA SER A 69 -0.69 4.90 15.12
C SER A 69 0.41 4.33 14.21
N ALA A 70 1.49 5.10 14.05
CA ALA A 70 2.65 4.72 13.25
C ALA A 70 3.30 3.42 13.77
N VAL A 71 3.29 3.21 15.10
CA VAL A 71 3.80 2.02 15.75
C VAL A 71 2.77 1.53 16.78
N ASN A 72 2.10 0.42 16.50
CA ASN A 72 1.24 -0.30 17.46
C ASN A 72 0.84 -1.68 16.92
N SER A 73 -0.01 -2.40 17.67
CA SER A 73 -0.58 -3.67 17.19
C SER A 73 -1.54 -3.49 16.03
N ASN A 74 -1.77 -4.58 15.28
CA ASN A 74 -2.73 -4.58 14.17
C ASN A 74 -4.15 -4.22 14.63
N GLU A 75 -4.57 -4.70 15.80
CA GLU A 75 -5.91 -4.46 16.35
C GLU A 75 -6.10 -3.00 16.76
N VAL A 76 -5.13 -2.37 17.44
CA VAL A 76 -5.21 -0.95 17.81
C VAL A 76 -5.31 -0.07 16.55
N ARG A 77 -4.48 -0.37 15.56
CA ARG A 77 -4.52 0.33 14.26
C ARG A 77 -5.83 0.09 13.52
N GLY A 78 -6.36 -1.14 13.58
CA GLY A 78 -7.63 -1.52 12.98
C GLY A 78 -8.82 -0.77 13.59
N GLU A 79 -8.87 -0.64 14.91
CA GLU A 79 -9.91 0.11 15.62
C GLU A 79 -9.86 1.61 15.30
N GLN A 80 -8.65 2.18 15.20
CA GLN A 80 -8.47 3.57 14.78
C GLN A 80 -8.98 3.79 13.35
N LEU A 81 -8.64 2.88 12.43
CA LEU A 81 -9.16 2.93 11.06
C LEU A 81 -10.69 2.77 11.03
N LEU A 82 -11.25 1.84 11.79
CA LEU A 82 -12.70 1.62 11.85
C LEU A 82 -13.44 2.90 12.26
N LYS A 83 -12.93 3.59 13.29
CA LYS A 83 -13.47 4.89 13.73
C LYS A 83 -13.43 5.92 12.60
N LEU A 84 -12.32 6.02 11.88
CA LEU A 84 -12.16 6.96 10.76
C LEU A 84 -13.10 6.63 9.59
N LEU A 85 -13.26 5.36 9.23
CA LEU A 85 -14.18 4.96 8.15
C LEU A 85 -15.63 5.26 8.50
N ARG A 86 -16.04 5.02 9.75
CA ARG A 86 -17.39 5.40 10.24
C ARG A 86 -17.59 6.91 10.22
N GLN A 87 -16.58 7.68 10.59
CA GLN A 87 -16.62 9.14 10.47
C GLN A 87 -16.76 9.57 9.01
N TYR A 88 -15.95 9.05 8.09
CA TYR A 88 -16.06 9.38 6.67
C TYR A 88 -17.42 9.01 6.08
N LYS A 89 -17.99 7.88 6.47
CA LYS A 89 -19.35 7.49 6.11
C LYS A 89 -20.38 8.50 6.61
N ALA A 90 -20.31 8.92 7.87
CA ALA A 90 -21.23 9.88 8.45
C ALA A 90 -21.08 11.29 7.83
N THR A 91 -19.85 11.74 7.58
CA THR A 91 -19.56 13.08 7.07
C THR A 91 -19.82 13.23 5.57
N TYR A 92 -19.49 12.22 4.77
CA TYR A 92 -19.52 12.32 3.30
C TYR A 92 -20.57 11.42 2.64
N GLY A 93 -21.31 10.62 3.41
CA GLY A 93 -22.36 9.74 2.89
C GLY A 93 -21.83 8.49 2.16
N TYR A 94 -20.56 8.14 2.31
CA TYR A 94 -20.00 6.94 1.67
C TYR A 94 -20.63 5.66 2.21
N SER A 95 -21.02 4.75 1.32
CA SER A 95 -21.63 3.48 1.74
C SER A 95 -20.59 2.42 2.07
N LYS A 96 -19.52 2.32 1.27
CA LYS A 96 -18.38 1.39 1.38
C LYS A 96 -17.07 2.06 0.96
N PHE A 97 -15.95 1.35 1.14
CA PHE A 97 -14.60 1.80 0.80
C PHE A 97 -13.80 0.70 0.09
N ASN A 98 -13.00 1.08 -0.92
CA ASN A 98 -11.97 0.23 -1.52
C ASN A 98 -10.69 0.38 -0.71
N LEU A 99 -10.34 -0.62 0.11
CA LEU A 99 -9.23 -0.52 1.05
C LEU A 99 -7.95 -1.09 0.44
N ILE A 100 -6.88 -0.28 0.40
CA ILE A 100 -5.56 -0.70 -0.09
C ILE A 100 -4.52 -0.42 1.00
N GLY A 101 -3.93 -1.48 1.54
CA GLY A 101 -2.94 -1.39 2.61
C GLY A 101 -1.54 -1.80 2.16
N HIS A 102 -0.52 -1.01 2.49
CA HIS A 102 0.88 -1.37 2.28
C HIS A 102 1.52 -1.88 3.57
N SER A 103 2.34 -2.93 3.51
CA SER A 103 3.04 -3.50 4.68
C SER A 103 2.03 -3.81 5.81
N GLN A 104 2.24 -3.35 7.04
CA GLN A 104 1.27 -3.47 8.16
C GLN A 104 -0.12 -2.84 7.86
N GLY A 105 -0.22 -1.95 6.89
CA GLY A 105 -1.49 -1.40 6.45
C GLY A 105 -2.43 -2.48 5.89
N GLY A 106 -1.89 -3.56 5.31
CA GLY A 106 -2.71 -4.67 4.79
C GLY A 106 -3.41 -5.48 5.89
N THR A 107 -2.73 -5.76 7.00
CA THR A 107 -3.38 -6.39 8.17
C THR A 107 -4.38 -5.43 8.83
N THR A 108 -4.06 -4.13 8.84
CA THR A 108 -4.95 -3.08 9.37
C THR A 108 -6.27 -3.01 8.58
N VAL A 109 -6.24 -3.08 7.24
CA VAL A 109 -7.48 -3.08 6.43
C VAL A 109 -8.22 -4.41 6.48
N ARG A 110 -7.52 -5.54 6.66
CA ARG A 110 -8.16 -6.85 6.87
C ARG A 110 -9.00 -6.88 8.14
N TYR A 111 -8.52 -6.25 9.22
CA TYR A 111 -9.27 -6.12 10.47
C TYR A 111 -10.67 -5.53 10.26
N ILE A 112 -10.81 -4.57 9.35
CA ILE A 112 -12.10 -3.91 9.06
C ILE A 112 -13.13 -4.90 8.52
N PHE A 113 -12.71 -5.93 7.76
CA PHE A 113 -13.65 -6.92 7.24
C PHE A 113 -14.36 -7.68 8.36
N ASP A 114 -13.62 -8.13 9.37
CA ASP A 114 -14.22 -8.89 10.47
C ASP A 114 -14.96 -7.98 11.45
N ALA A 115 -14.47 -6.74 11.64
CA ALA A 115 -15.11 -5.78 12.53
C ALA A 115 -16.41 -5.19 11.94
N ASP A 116 -16.42 -4.90 10.64
CA ASP A 116 -17.56 -4.29 9.94
C ASP A 116 -17.45 -4.45 8.41
N SER A 117 -17.68 -5.67 7.90
CA SER A 117 -17.68 -5.96 6.45
C SER A 117 -18.65 -5.10 5.63
N SER A 118 -19.66 -4.49 6.26
CA SER A 118 -20.60 -3.59 5.57
C SER A 118 -19.93 -2.32 5.03
N LEU A 119 -18.77 -1.95 5.59
CA LEU A 119 -17.96 -0.82 5.15
C LEU A 119 -17.03 -1.19 3.98
N VAL A 120 -16.87 -2.46 3.64
CA VAL A 120 -15.82 -2.91 2.73
C VAL A 120 -16.37 -3.20 1.33
N ALA A 121 -15.80 -2.53 0.33
CA ALA A 121 -16.03 -2.82 -1.09
C ALA A 121 -14.98 -3.78 -1.65
N SER A 122 -13.71 -3.59 -1.30
CA SER A 122 -12.60 -4.48 -1.65
C SER A 122 -11.49 -4.38 -0.60
N ILE A 123 -10.64 -5.41 -0.54
CA ILE A 123 -9.38 -5.37 0.22
C ILE A 123 -8.22 -5.71 -0.72
N SER A 124 -7.20 -4.86 -0.72
CA SER A 124 -5.97 -5.06 -1.45
C SER A 124 -4.78 -4.87 -0.52
N SER A 125 -3.79 -5.74 -0.64
CA SER A 125 -2.54 -5.66 0.14
C SER A 125 -1.32 -5.55 -0.78
N VAL A 126 -0.35 -4.73 -0.38
CA VAL A 126 0.91 -4.51 -1.12
C VAL A 126 2.05 -4.77 -0.14
N GLY A 127 2.82 -5.85 -0.36
CA GLY A 127 3.95 -6.25 0.49
C GLY A 127 3.59 -6.51 1.95
N THR A 128 2.36 -6.91 2.24
CA THR A 128 1.94 -7.13 3.61
C THR A 128 2.51 -8.44 4.17
N PRO A 129 3.11 -8.46 5.37
CA PRO A 129 3.59 -9.70 6.00
C PRO A 129 2.42 -10.48 6.62
N HIS A 130 1.51 -11.03 5.80
CA HIS A 130 0.37 -11.79 6.29
C HIS A 130 0.80 -13.07 7.02
N GLY A 131 1.89 -13.70 6.57
CA GLY A 131 2.53 -14.82 7.27
C GLY A 131 3.54 -14.40 8.35
N GLY A 132 3.71 -13.10 8.57
CA GLY A 132 4.77 -12.51 9.38
C GLY A 132 6.10 -12.35 8.64
N THR A 133 7.12 -11.86 9.34
CA THR A 133 8.47 -11.68 8.80
C THR A 133 9.57 -12.11 9.79
N PRO A 134 10.62 -12.82 9.32
CA PRO A 134 11.81 -13.13 10.10
C PRO A 134 12.48 -11.89 10.72
N VAL A 135 12.39 -10.74 10.05
CA VAL A 135 12.94 -9.47 10.56
C VAL A 135 12.31 -9.10 11.91
N ALA A 136 10.99 -9.30 12.04
CA ALA A 136 10.28 -9.04 13.30
C ALA A 136 10.55 -10.14 14.34
N ASP A 137 10.71 -11.39 13.92
CA ASP A 137 11.07 -12.50 14.82
C ASP A 137 12.44 -12.25 15.47
N ILE A 138 13.45 -11.86 14.69
CA ILE A 138 14.80 -11.53 15.16
C ILE A 138 14.79 -10.26 16.03
N GLY A 139 14.00 -9.26 15.63
CA GLY A 139 13.83 -8.03 16.41
C GLY A 139 13.25 -8.29 17.81
N LEU A 140 12.31 -9.22 17.94
CA LEU A 140 11.78 -9.66 19.25
C LEU A 140 12.81 -10.47 20.04
N ALA A 141 13.50 -11.42 19.40
CA ALA A 141 14.50 -12.27 20.05
C ALA A 141 15.67 -11.45 20.62
N SER A 142 15.98 -10.32 20.01
CA SER A 142 17.01 -9.38 20.44
C SER A 142 16.54 -8.38 21.52
N GLY A 143 15.38 -8.63 22.17
CA GLY A 143 14.82 -7.77 23.23
C GLY A 143 14.38 -6.38 22.75
N GLY A 144 14.06 -6.24 21.45
CA GLY A 144 13.85 -4.95 20.82
C GLY A 144 15.14 -4.25 20.41
N GLY A 145 16.31 -4.89 20.43
CA GLY A 145 17.57 -4.35 19.89
C GLY A 145 17.48 -3.90 18.43
N VAL A 146 16.41 -4.27 17.70
CA VAL A 146 16.10 -3.70 16.40
C VAL A 146 15.90 -2.18 16.43
N TRP A 147 15.48 -1.60 17.57
CA TRP A 147 15.36 -0.14 17.78
C TRP A 147 16.72 0.57 17.79
N THR A 148 17.82 -0.13 18.08
CA THR A 148 19.19 0.36 17.99
C THR A 148 19.94 -0.17 16.76
N SER A 149 19.28 -0.98 15.93
CA SER A 149 19.84 -1.52 14.68
C SER A 149 19.60 -0.56 13.49
N PRO A 150 20.27 -0.76 12.35
CA PRO A 150 20.03 0.01 11.13
C PRO A 150 18.54 0.02 10.68
N ILE A 151 17.78 -1.01 11.06
CA ILE A 151 16.32 -1.09 10.86
C ILE A 151 15.57 -0.09 11.74
N GLY A 152 15.95 0.04 13.01
CA GLY A 152 15.41 1.04 13.93
C GLY A 152 15.77 2.46 13.50
N TRP A 153 16.88 2.66 12.78
CA TRP A 153 17.23 3.93 12.16
C TRP A 153 16.45 4.23 10.87
N LEU A 154 16.30 3.24 9.96
CA LEU A 154 15.45 3.35 8.76
C LEU A 154 14.00 3.66 9.14
N LEU A 155 13.55 3.06 10.23
CA LEU A 155 12.16 3.06 10.62
C LEU A 155 11.84 4.16 11.66
N GLY A 156 12.70 4.39 12.65
CA GLY A 156 12.49 5.32 13.77
C GLY A 156 12.99 6.75 13.56
N GLY A 157 13.73 7.05 12.49
CA GLY A 157 14.26 8.40 12.23
C GLY A 157 13.20 9.49 11.99
N ILE A 158 11.92 9.10 11.84
CA ILE A 158 10.82 9.99 11.48
C ILE A 158 9.74 10.10 12.58
N THR A 159 9.61 9.10 13.44
CA THR A 159 8.60 9.12 14.51
C THR A 159 9.24 9.59 15.81
N GLY A 160 8.65 10.61 16.45
CA GLY A 160 9.03 11.04 17.80
C GLY A 160 8.91 9.90 18.84
N ASN A 161 9.06 10.21 20.13
CA ASN A 161 9.11 9.21 21.22
C ASN A 161 8.04 8.10 21.12
N VAL A 162 8.42 6.95 20.56
CA VAL A 162 7.61 5.72 20.56
C VAL A 162 7.90 4.97 21.86
N SER A 163 6.85 4.57 22.59
CA SER A 163 7.05 3.76 23.80
C SER A 163 7.56 2.35 23.44
N GLN A 164 8.47 1.82 24.26
CA GLN A 164 8.97 0.44 24.13
C GLN A 164 7.83 -0.60 24.04
N GLN A 165 6.71 -0.34 24.72
CA GLN A 165 5.52 -1.19 24.67
C GLN A 165 4.87 -1.20 23.28
N ASN A 166 4.64 -0.03 22.68
CA ASN A 166 4.04 0.09 21.34
C ASN A 166 4.93 -0.53 20.27
N ALA A 167 6.22 -0.27 20.40
CA ALA A 167 7.30 -0.89 19.66
C ALA A 167 7.25 -2.43 19.68
N THR A 168 7.16 -2.99 20.88
CA THR A 168 7.07 -4.45 21.08
C THR A 168 5.76 -5.01 20.52
N ALA A 169 4.64 -4.28 20.67
CA ALA A 169 3.34 -4.67 20.15
C ALA A 169 3.32 -4.71 18.61
N ALA A 170 3.99 -3.76 17.95
CA ALA A 170 4.16 -3.74 16.51
C ALA A 170 5.01 -4.92 16.02
N LEU A 171 6.20 -5.13 16.60
CA LEU A 171 7.04 -6.29 16.26
C LEU A 171 6.32 -7.62 16.51
N SER A 172 5.61 -7.74 17.63
CA SER A 172 4.77 -8.91 17.93
C SER A 172 3.73 -9.13 16.84
N SER A 173 3.05 -8.08 16.38
CA SER A 173 2.04 -8.17 15.31
C SER A 173 2.60 -8.56 13.94
N LEU A 174 3.88 -8.27 13.68
CA LEU A 174 4.56 -8.56 12.42
C LEU A 174 5.40 -9.85 12.46
N SER A 175 5.65 -10.38 13.66
CA SER A 175 6.32 -11.66 13.87
C SER A 175 5.52 -12.81 13.25
N THR A 176 6.18 -13.90 12.90
CA THR A 176 5.50 -15.09 12.36
C THR A 176 4.50 -15.64 13.39
N ALA A 177 4.83 -15.58 14.68
CA ALA A 177 3.91 -16.02 15.74
C ALA A 177 2.67 -15.13 15.87
N GLY A 178 2.83 -13.81 15.92
CA GLY A 178 1.70 -12.88 16.03
C GLY A 178 0.86 -12.81 14.75
N ALA A 179 1.47 -12.91 13.58
CA ALA A 179 0.74 -13.01 12.31
C ALA A 179 -0.17 -14.25 12.26
N ARG A 180 0.31 -15.41 12.76
CA ARG A 180 -0.54 -16.61 12.91
C ARG A 180 -1.72 -16.37 13.85
N LEU A 181 -1.50 -15.73 15.00
CA LEU A 181 -2.57 -15.39 15.95
C LEU A 181 -3.57 -14.39 15.37
N PHE A 182 -3.11 -13.41 14.60
CA PHE A 182 -3.97 -12.47 13.90
C PHE A 182 -4.80 -13.19 12.83
N ASN A 183 -4.18 -14.04 12.02
CA ASN A 183 -4.86 -14.77 10.95
C ASN A 183 -5.91 -15.76 11.47
N SER A 184 -5.72 -16.36 12.65
CA SER A 184 -6.74 -17.25 13.23
C SER A 184 -8.01 -16.52 13.65
N ARG A 185 -7.91 -15.23 13.98
CA ARG A 185 -9.04 -14.35 14.29
C ARG A 185 -9.62 -13.67 13.04
N HIS A 186 -8.78 -13.46 12.03
CA HIS A 186 -9.10 -12.70 10.83
C HIS A 186 -8.83 -13.48 9.53
N PRO A 187 -9.48 -14.64 9.29
CA PRO A 187 -9.08 -15.61 8.27
C PRO A 187 -9.57 -15.29 6.85
N ALA A 188 -10.43 -14.28 6.66
CA ALA A 188 -11.06 -14.00 5.37
C ALA A 188 -10.02 -13.71 4.27
N GLY A 189 -10.01 -14.53 3.22
CA GLY A 189 -9.08 -14.42 2.09
C GLY A 189 -7.73 -15.11 2.31
N ALA A 190 -7.56 -15.87 3.40
CA ALA A 190 -6.32 -16.59 3.67
C ALA A 190 -5.97 -17.62 2.58
N PRO A 191 -4.68 -17.80 2.24
CA PRO A 191 -4.21 -18.90 1.41
C PRO A 191 -4.52 -20.27 2.01
N THR A 192 -4.82 -21.26 1.16
CA THR A 192 -5.06 -22.65 1.58
C THR A 192 -3.81 -23.51 1.57
N SER A 193 -2.72 -23.03 0.96
CA SER A 193 -1.41 -23.68 0.91
C SER A 193 -0.30 -22.67 1.09
N THR A 194 0.88 -23.15 1.47
CA THR A 194 2.09 -22.33 1.51
C THR A 194 2.37 -21.73 0.13
N CYS A 195 2.57 -20.41 0.06
CA CYS A 195 2.79 -19.68 -1.19
C CYS A 195 1.67 -19.84 -2.25
N GLY A 196 0.46 -20.22 -1.81
CA GLY A 196 -0.72 -20.30 -2.66
C GLY A 196 -1.54 -19.01 -2.62
N SER A 197 -2.59 -18.96 -3.44
CA SER A 197 -3.62 -17.92 -3.33
C SER A 197 -4.69 -18.29 -2.32
N GLY A 198 -5.44 -17.29 -1.85
CA GLY A 198 -6.62 -17.48 -1.03
C GLY A 198 -7.92 -17.37 -1.84
N ALA A 199 -9.05 -17.37 -1.14
CA ALA A 199 -10.34 -17.11 -1.77
C ALA A 199 -10.35 -15.73 -2.44
N ALA A 200 -10.65 -15.69 -3.74
CA ALA A 200 -10.70 -14.43 -4.50
C ALA A 200 -11.76 -13.45 -3.96
N MET A 201 -12.81 -13.99 -3.33
CA MET A 201 -13.92 -13.24 -2.75
C MET A 201 -14.44 -13.94 -1.50
N VAL A 202 -14.75 -13.17 -0.45
CA VAL A 202 -15.41 -13.65 0.78
C VAL A 202 -16.58 -12.73 1.08
N SER A 203 -17.78 -13.29 1.26
CA SER A 203 -19.02 -12.52 1.51
C SER A 203 -19.27 -11.39 0.51
N GLY A 204 -18.94 -11.61 -0.77
CA GLY A 204 -19.11 -10.61 -1.83
C GLY A 204 -18.02 -9.54 -1.90
N VAL A 205 -17.00 -9.59 -1.02
CA VAL A 205 -15.86 -8.66 -1.02
C VAL A 205 -14.66 -9.33 -1.70
N PRO A 206 -14.12 -8.78 -2.80
CA PRO A 206 -12.92 -9.29 -3.43
C PRO A 206 -11.65 -8.93 -2.65
N PHE A 207 -10.71 -9.86 -2.63
CA PHE A 207 -9.41 -9.73 -1.98
C PHE A 207 -8.28 -9.84 -3.01
N TYR A 208 -7.30 -8.96 -2.91
CA TYR A 208 -6.12 -8.93 -3.77
C TYR A 208 -4.84 -8.82 -2.95
N SER A 209 -3.75 -9.38 -3.47
CA SER A 209 -2.42 -9.06 -2.97
C SER A 209 -1.39 -8.91 -4.06
N VAL A 210 -0.36 -8.15 -3.73
CA VAL A 210 0.86 -8.00 -4.51
C VAL A 210 2.08 -8.11 -3.61
N GLY A 211 3.12 -8.74 -4.12
CA GLY A 211 4.44 -8.83 -3.50
C GLY A 211 5.56 -8.50 -4.48
N SER A 212 6.77 -8.39 -3.94
CA SER A 212 7.98 -8.11 -4.70
C SER A 212 9.17 -8.90 -4.17
N THR A 213 10.24 -8.99 -4.96
CA THR A 213 11.38 -9.88 -4.68
C THR A 213 12.74 -9.27 -5.03
N SER A 214 12.86 -7.95 -5.11
CA SER A 214 14.13 -7.29 -5.48
C SER A 214 14.57 -6.36 -4.38
N VAL A 215 15.52 -6.82 -3.56
CA VAL A 215 15.95 -6.12 -2.35
C VAL A 215 16.76 -4.86 -2.64
N SER A 216 17.68 -4.94 -3.60
CA SER A 216 18.42 -3.77 -4.09
C SER A 216 18.00 -3.47 -5.52
N THR A 217 17.51 -2.26 -5.73
CA THR A 217 16.98 -1.77 -6.99
C THR A 217 17.70 -0.51 -7.45
N ASN A 218 18.15 0.37 -6.55
CA ASN A 218 18.81 1.62 -6.88
C ASN A 218 19.90 2.00 -5.86
N VAL A 219 21.16 2.01 -6.28
CA VAL A 219 22.32 2.34 -5.43
C VAL A 219 22.35 3.80 -4.92
N LEU A 220 21.56 4.69 -5.52
CA LEU A 220 21.42 6.09 -5.07
C LEU A 220 20.32 6.23 -4.01
N ASP A 221 19.52 5.19 -3.79
CA ASP A 221 18.54 5.14 -2.72
C ASP A 221 19.24 4.62 -1.44
N TYR A 222 19.26 5.42 -0.38
CA TYR A 222 19.90 5.04 0.88
C TYR A 222 19.19 3.86 1.56
N SER A 223 17.90 3.63 1.26
CA SER A 223 17.12 2.57 1.85
C SER A 223 17.52 1.18 1.34
N ASP A 224 18.05 1.09 0.12
CA ASP A 224 18.52 -0.16 -0.50
C ASP A 224 19.58 -0.87 0.36
N ALA A 225 20.53 -0.11 0.90
CA ALA A 225 21.59 -0.67 1.75
C ALA A 225 21.01 -1.26 3.05
N LEU A 226 20.00 -0.61 3.62
CA LEU A 226 19.35 -1.03 4.86
C LEU A 226 18.46 -2.27 4.61
N LEU A 227 17.75 -2.31 3.49
CA LEU A 227 16.95 -3.45 3.05
C LEU A 227 17.82 -4.65 2.66
N ALA A 228 19.01 -4.42 2.13
CA ALA A 228 19.99 -5.48 1.88
C ALA A 228 20.47 -6.14 3.18
N LEU A 229 20.67 -5.35 4.25
CA LEU A 229 21.07 -5.89 5.56
C LEU A 229 19.98 -6.75 6.19
N THR A 230 18.70 -6.43 6.01
CA THR A 230 17.58 -7.21 6.54
C THR A 230 17.25 -8.44 5.70
N SER A 231 17.57 -8.42 4.41
CA SER A 231 17.32 -9.57 3.54
C SER A 231 18.08 -10.84 3.97
N VAL A 232 19.15 -10.72 4.76
CA VAL A 232 19.91 -11.89 5.25
C VAL A 232 19.05 -12.78 6.15
N ASP A 233 18.07 -12.20 6.84
CA ASP A 233 17.14 -12.89 7.74
C ASP A 233 16.24 -13.89 7.00
N PHE A 234 16.15 -13.78 5.67
CA PHE A 234 15.38 -14.67 4.82
C PHE A 234 16.17 -15.90 4.33
N ALA A 235 17.43 -16.05 4.73
CA ALA A 235 18.29 -17.19 4.40
C ALA A 235 18.31 -17.54 2.89
N GLY A 236 18.35 -16.51 2.03
CA GLY A 236 18.34 -16.65 0.57
C GLY A 236 16.96 -16.83 -0.07
N GLY A 237 15.88 -16.86 0.72
CA GLY A 237 14.51 -16.87 0.23
C GLY A 237 14.13 -15.55 -0.47
N ALA A 238 13.29 -15.62 -1.50
CA ALA A 238 12.83 -14.44 -2.23
C ALA A 238 12.05 -13.48 -1.31
N ASN A 239 12.46 -12.21 -1.26
CA ASN A 239 11.91 -11.19 -0.36
C ASN A 239 12.14 -9.78 -0.91
N ASP A 240 11.47 -8.79 -0.33
CA ASP A 240 11.57 -7.37 -0.69
C ASP A 240 12.49 -6.55 0.25
N GLY A 241 13.25 -7.23 1.10
CA GLY A 241 14.04 -6.67 2.19
C GLY A 241 13.33 -6.79 3.54
N VAL A 242 12.00 -6.76 3.59
CA VAL A 242 11.25 -6.77 4.86
C VAL A 242 10.27 -7.93 4.94
N VAL A 243 9.77 -8.42 3.82
CA VAL A 243 8.71 -9.43 3.74
C VAL A 243 9.06 -10.47 2.68
N GLY A 244 8.92 -11.74 3.06
CA GLY A 244 9.15 -12.86 2.16
C GLY A 244 8.01 -12.99 1.16
N ARG A 245 8.33 -13.36 -0.09
CA ARG A 245 7.39 -13.51 -1.21
C ARG A 245 6.06 -14.15 -0.82
N CYS A 246 6.13 -15.35 -0.24
CA CYS A 246 4.93 -16.13 0.11
C CYS A 246 4.13 -15.52 1.26
N SER A 247 4.77 -14.75 2.15
CA SER A 247 4.09 -14.06 3.26
C SER A 247 3.17 -12.95 2.75
N THR A 248 3.38 -12.45 1.52
CA THR A 248 2.54 -11.43 0.87
C THR A 248 1.24 -11.98 0.27
N HIS A 249 1.07 -13.29 0.18
CA HIS A 249 -0.06 -13.89 -0.51
C HIS A 249 -1.36 -13.77 0.29
N TRP A 250 -2.39 -13.21 -0.32
CA TRP A 250 -3.74 -13.10 0.25
C TRP A 250 -4.79 -12.87 -0.84
N GLY A 251 -5.90 -13.58 -0.78
CA GLY A 251 -6.91 -13.56 -1.83
C GLY A 251 -6.31 -13.87 -3.21
N THR A 252 -6.67 -13.07 -4.22
CA THR A 252 -6.10 -13.16 -5.57
C THR A 252 -4.72 -12.50 -5.60
N VAL A 253 -3.67 -13.32 -5.74
CA VAL A 253 -2.30 -12.82 -5.94
C VAL A 253 -2.16 -12.29 -7.37
N LEU A 254 -2.05 -10.98 -7.52
CA LEU A 254 -1.96 -10.33 -8.83
C LEU A 254 -0.57 -10.48 -9.45
N LYS A 255 0.46 -10.38 -8.61
CA LYS A 255 1.87 -10.62 -8.89
C LYS A 255 2.64 -10.59 -7.58
N ASP A 256 3.62 -11.46 -7.41
CA ASP A 256 4.38 -11.59 -6.15
C ASP A 256 5.89 -11.42 -6.32
N ASN A 257 6.33 -11.04 -7.52
CA ASN A 257 7.73 -10.91 -7.89
C ASN A 257 8.01 -9.62 -8.68
N PHE A 258 7.32 -8.53 -8.34
CA PHE A 258 7.74 -7.21 -8.85
C PHE A 258 9.20 -6.93 -8.51
N ARG A 259 9.86 -6.15 -9.36
CA ARG A 259 11.26 -5.74 -9.17
C ARG A 259 11.36 -4.53 -8.25
N TRP A 260 10.73 -4.64 -7.09
CA TRP A 260 10.65 -3.63 -6.05
C TRP A 260 11.31 -4.16 -4.78
N ASN A 261 11.98 -3.26 -4.07
CA ASN A 261 12.23 -3.43 -2.65
C ASN A 261 10.95 -3.05 -1.87
N HIS A 262 10.99 -3.09 -0.54
CA HIS A 262 9.80 -2.82 0.27
C HIS A 262 9.29 -1.38 0.14
N LEU A 263 10.16 -0.39 -0.10
CA LEU A 263 9.79 1.03 -0.19
C LEU A 263 9.43 1.45 -1.62
N ASP A 264 10.05 0.84 -2.62
CA ASP A 264 9.69 0.96 -4.03
C ASP A 264 8.19 0.70 -4.24
N GLN A 265 7.59 -0.22 -3.47
CA GLN A 265 6.16 -0.55 -3.55
C GLN A 265 5.23 0.66 -3.37
N VAL A 266 5.66 1.67 -2.61
CA VAL A 266 4.95 2.93 -2.42
C VAL A 266 5.68 4.11 -3.08
N ASN A 267 6.54 3.78 -4.04
CA ASN A 267 7.33 4.70 -4.85
C ASN A 267 8.31 5.55 -4.02
N GLN A 268 8.86 4.99 -2.95
CA GLN A 268 9.90 5.60 -2.13
C GLN A 268 11.28 5.00 -2.44
N ALA A 269 12.38 5.74 -2.29
CA ALA A 269 12.47 7.12 -1.80
C ALA A 269 12.27 8.17 -2.92
N ASN A 270 11.22 9.01 -2.82
CA ASN A 270 10.92 10.08 -3.79
C ASN A 270 10.88 9.63 -5.27
N GLY A 271 10.44 8.40 -5.52
CA GLY A 271 10.35 7.80 -6.86
C GLY A 271 11.66 7.22 -7.41
N LEU A 272 12.75 7.25 -6.62
CA LEU A 272 13.94 6.47 -6.94
C LEU A 272 13.60 4.99 -6.87
N ARG A 273 13.93 4.29 -7.95
CA ARG A 273 13.72 2.85 -8.12
C ARG A 273 14.66 2.33 -9.20
N GLY A 274 14.75 1.02 -9.35
CA GLY A 274 15.55 0.42 -10.42
C GLY A 274 15.10 0.83 -11.83
N ILE A 275 16.04 1.01 -12.75
CA ILE A 275 15.74 1.43 -14.14
C ILE A 275 14.82 0.43 -14.87
N LEU A 276 14.93 -0.85 -14.51
CA LEU A 276 14.12 -1.93 -15.06
C LEU A 276 12.97 -2.35 -14.14
N SER A 277 12.70 -1.60 -13.06
CA SER A 277 11.56 -1.88 -12.20
C SER A 277 10.28 -1.37 -12.83
N GLU A 278 9.19 -2.10 -12.58
CA GLU A 278 7.87 -1.64 -12.97
C GLU A 278 7.51 -0.33 -12.25
N ASP A 279 6.61 0.48 -12.81
CA ASP A 279 6.17 1.73 -12.18
C ASP A 279 5.10 1.48 -11.11
N PRO A 280 5.38 1.71 -9.80
CA PRO A 280 4.39 1.56 -8.74
C PRO A 280 3.19 2.50 -8.94
N VAL A 281 3.40 3.73 -9.42
CA VAL A 281 2.30 4.68 -9.69
C VAL A 281 1.35 4.11 -10.75
N ALA A 282 1.91 3.60 -11.85
CA ALA A 282 1.12 2.93 -12.88
C ALA A 282 0.42 1.66 -12.36
N PHE A 283 1.05 0.89 -11.46
CA PHE A 283 0.41 -0.25 -10.82
C PHE A 283 -0.84 0.16 -10.02
N PHE A 284 -0.73 1.15 -9.12
CA PHE A 284 -1.88 1.64 -8.34
C PHE A 284 -2.99 2.15 -9.27
N ARG A 285 -2.65 2.93 -10.30
CA ARG A 285 -3.62 3.40 -11.30
C ARG A 285 -4.32 2.23 -12.01
N THR A 286 -3.57 1.23 -12.45
CA THR A 286 -4.12 0.05 -13.12
C THR A 286 -4.99 -0.77 -12.18
N HIS A 287 -4.60 -0.89 -10.91
CA HIS A 287 -5.38 -1.63 -9.93
C HIS A 287 -6.69 -0.92 -9.57
N VAL A 288 -6.68 0.40 -9.36
CA VAL A 288 -7.90 1.17 -9.12
C VAL A 288 -8.82 1.15 -10.35
N ASN A 289 -8.26 1.18 -11.57
CA ASN A 289 -9.04 0.93 -12.80
C ASN A 289 -9.69 -0.46 -12.81
N ARG A 290 -8.99 -1.50 -12.34
CA ARG A 290 -9.56 -2.84 -12.17
C ARG A 290 -10.77 -2.83 -11.24
N LEU A 291 -10.67 -2.16 -10.09
CA LEU A 291 -11.79 -2.05 -9.14
C LEU A 291 -12.98 -1.32 -9.77
N LYS A 292 -12.72 -0.21 -10.48
CA LYS A 292 -13.75 0.52 -11.23
C LYS A 292 -14.47 -0.39 -12.23
N ASN A 293 -13.74 -1.18 -13.01
CA ASN A 293 -14.32 -2.07 -14.02
C ASN A 293 -15.14 -3.22 -13.39
N GLN A 294 -15.00 -3.46 -12.09
CA GLN A 294 -15.81 -4.39 -11.32
C GLN A 294 -17.06 -3.74 -10.70
N GLY A 295 -17.29 -2.44 -10.95
CA GLY A 295 -18.40 -1.68 -10.38
C GLY A 295 -18.18 -1.28 -8.92
N LEU A 296 -16.94 -1.35 -8.45
CA LEU A 296 -16.49 -0.93 -7.12
C LEU A 296 -16.00 0.51 -7.13
#